data_AF-A0A7Y5THV0-F1
#
_entry.id   AF-A0A7Y5THV0-F1
#
_cell.length_a   1.000
_cell.length_b   1.000
_cell.length_c   1.000
_cell.angle_alpha   90.00
_cell.angle_beta   90.00
_cell.angle_gamma   90.00
#
_symmetry.space_group_name_H-M   'P 1'
#
loop_
_entity.id
_entity.type
_entity.pdbx_description
1 polymer ?
#
loop_
_entity_poly.entity_id
_entity_poly.type
_entity_poly.pdbx_seq_one_letter_code
_entity_poly.pdbx_strand_id
1 'polypeptide(L)'
;MASTRALDVALGASAGGLAGIRRAAVPAALVGAHTAGVTALSRGEVHGGSTATARAVAVGTAAVATASAVLGPVLGNPDPRGPRRVRPVSLALSTAMATWYARDVLRAQLDAARTPDAATVRRATGQGIRGFVPLQGSLVAGRGRPMAALGLAASVPLGRLAMRRVSAT
;
A
#
# COMPACT_ATOMS: atom_id res chain seq x y z
N MET A 1 3.92 -1.14 15.31
CA MET A 1 2.85 -1.09 14.28
C MET A 1 3.27 -1.74 12.96
N ALA A 2 4.45 -1.47 12.39
CA ALA A 2 4.83 -2.05 11.09
C ALA A 2 4.91 -3.59 11.07
N SER A 3 5.55 -4.19 12.09
CA SER A 3 5.64 -5.64 12.25
C SER A 3 4.26 -6.29 12.39
N THR A 4 3.37 -5.71 13.19
CA THR A 4 2.01 -6.23 13.38
C THR A 4 1.23 -6.21 12.06
N ARG A 5 1.32 -5.12 11.28
CA ARG A 5 0.68 -5.08 9.95
C ARG A 5 1.23 -6.10 8.96
N ALA A 6 2.53 -6.39 9.00
CA ALA A 6 3.12 -7.46 8.20
C ALA A 6 2.61 -8.85 8.65
N LEU A 7 2.53 -9.07 9.97
CA LEU A 7 2.04 -10.32 10.55
C LEU A 7 0.53 -10.52 10.30
N ASP A 8 -0.28 -9.47 10.27
CA ASP A 8 -1.71 -9.55 9.90
C ASP A 8 -1.88 -10.16 8.49
N VAL A 9 -1.02 -9.77 7.55
CA VAL A 9 -1.03 -10.29 6.18
C VAL A 9 -0.62 -11.76 6.14
N ALA A 10 0.41 -12.14 6.91
CA ALA A 10 0.85 -13.52 7.03
C ALA A 10 -0.22 -14.41 7.70
N LEU A 11 -0.85 -13.90 8.77
CA LEU A 11 -1.94 -14.56 9.48
C LEU A 11 -3.15 -14.76 8.57
N GLY A 12 -3.53 -13.74 7.78
CA GLY A 12 -4.60 -13.86 6.79
C GLY A 12 -4.33 -14.93 5.71
N ALA A 13 -3.07 -15.25 5.46
CA ALA A 13 -2.66 -16.29 4.52
C ALA A 13 -2.46 -17.68 5.15
N SER A 14 -2.56 -17.79 6.48
CA SER A 14 -2.32 -19.04 7.23
C SER A 14 -3.32 -20.14 6.91
N ALA A 15 -4.52 -19.80 6.42
CA ALA A 15 -5.49 -20.77 5.91
C ALA A 15 -4.95 -21.61 4.74
N GLY A 16 -3.92 -21.12 4.03
CA GLY A 16 -3.18 -21.88 3.01
C GLY A 16 -1.96 -22.63 3.54
N GLY A 17 -1.82 -22.78 4.86
CA GLY A 17 -0.66 -23.39 5.53
C GLY A 17 0.64 -22.63 5.29
N LEU A 18 1.78 -23.33 5.45
CA LEU A 18 3.12 -22.76 5.24
C LEU A 18 3.31 -22.23 3.81
N ALA A 19 2.72 -22.88 2.80
CA ALA A 19 2.77 -22.42 1.42
C ALA A 19 2.03 -21.08 1.25
N GLY A 20 0.88 -20.90 1.89
CA GLY A 20 0.14 -19.64 1.94
C GLY A 20 0.97 -18.52 2.58
N ILE A 21 1.57 -18.79 3.75
CA ILE A 21 2.43 -17.83 4.46
C ILE A 21 3.64 -17.43 3.60
N ARG A 22 4.32 -18.40 2.96
CA ARG A 22 5.45 -18.12 2.05
C ARG A 22 5.02 -17.25 0.88
N ARG A 23 3.87 -17.53 0.27
CA ARG A 23 3.30 -16.70 -0.82
C ARG A 23 2.96 -15.29 -0.33
N ALA A 24 2.62 -15.11 0.94
CA ALA A 24 2.31 -13.82 1.54
C ALA A 24 3.54 -12.99 1.95
N ALA A 25 4.75 -13.55 1.91
CA ALA A 25 5.97 -12.89 2.37
C ALA A 25 6.21 -11.53 1.70
N VAL A 26 6.10 -11.44 0.37
CA VAL A 26 6.29 -10.17 -0.35
C VAL A 26 5.21 -9.14 -0.01
N PRO A 27 3.90 -9.43 -0.11
CA PRO A 27 2.87 -8.48 0.34
C PRO A 27 3.03 -8.05 1.80
N ALA A 28 3.36 -8.98 2.69
CA ALA A 28 3.58 -8.68 4.10
C ALA A 28 4.76 -7.70 4.28
N ALA A 29 5.87 -7.93 3.58
CA ALA A 29 7.03 -7.04 3.58
C ALA A 29 6.69 -5.66 3.01
N LEU A 30 5.95 -5.58 1.91
CA LEU A 30 5.57 -4.31 1.28
C LEU A 30 4.61 -3.50 2.17
N VAL A 31 3.61 -4.17 2.77
CA VAL A 31 2.71 -3.56 3.75
C VAL A 31 3.48 -3.09 4.99
N GLY A 32 4.40 -3.91 5.50
CA GLY A 32 5.27 -3.58 6.62
C GLY A 32 6.17 -2.38 6.32
N ALA A 33 6.83 -2.35 5.16
CA ALA A 33 7.71 -1.27 4.73
C ALA A 33 6.95 0.04 4.57
N HIS A 34 5.78 0.02 3.92
CA HIS A 34 4.91 1.19 3.83
C HIS A 34 4.52 1.69 5.23
N THR A 35 4.07 0.79 6.11
CA THR A 35 3.65 1.14 7.47
C THR A 35 4.82 1.72 8.29
N ALA A 36 6.03 1.18 8.13
CA ALA A 36 7.24 1.70 8.75
C ALA A 36 7.55 3.13 8.28
N GLY A 37 7.42 3.42 6.98
CA GLY A 37 7.59 4.76 6.43
C GLY A 37 6.57 5.77 6.99
N VAL A 38 5.30 5.39 7.04
CA VAL A 38 4.22 6.21 7.64
C VAL A 38 4.50 6.46 9.13
N THR A 39 4.92 5.43 9.88
CA THR A 39 5.30 5.55 11.30
C THR A 39 6.51 6.46 11.50
N ALA A 40 7.48 6.42 10.58
CA ALA A 40 8.66 7.27 10.66
C ALA A 40 8.30 8.75 10.45
N LEU A 41 7.44 9.05 9.47
CA LEU A 41 6.93 10.40 9.20
C LEU A 41 6.04 10.92 10.32
N SER A 42 5.20 10.06 10.91
CA SER A 42 4.21 10.49 11.91
C SER A 42 4.85 11.11 13.17
N ARG A 43 6.14 10.83 13.42
CA ARG A 43 6.91 11.45 14.50
C ARG A 43 7.07 12.97 14.34
N GLY A 44 6.97 13.49 13.12
CA GLY A 44 7.13 14.92 12.82
C GLY A 44 5.83 15.71 12.72
N GLU A 45 4.68 15.14 13.07
CA GLU A 45 3.36 15.79 12.85
C GLU A 45 3.04 16.96 13.79
N VAL A 46 3.79 17.11 14.88
CA VAL A 46 3.57 18.15 15.90
C VAL A 46 4.62 19.24 15.77
N HIS A 47 5.90 18.85 15.68
CA HIS A 47 7.03 19.79 15.70
C HIS A 47 7.72 19.96 14.34
N GLY A 48 7.24 19.30 13.29
CA GLY A 48 7.96 19.17 12.03
C GLY A 48 8.87 17.93 12.02
N GLY A 49 9.23 17.51 10.81
CA GLY A 49 10.07 16.35 10.55
C GLY A 49 11.49 16.72 10.12
N SER A 50 12.17 15.77 9.48
CA SER A 50 13.46 16.04 8.84
C SER A 50 13.41 15.72 7.35
N THR A 51 14.12 16.52 6.56
CA THR A 51 14.31 16.26 5.12
C THR A 51 14.92 14.88 4.86
N ALA A 52 15.86 14.44 5.71
CA ALA A 52 16.49 13.14 5.58
C ALA A 52 15.48 11.99 5.75
N THR A 53 14.64 12.03 6.78
CA THR A 53 13.57 11.04 6.97
C THR A 53 12.59 11.06 5.82
N ALA A 54 12.13 12.23 5.39
CA ALA A 54 11.18 12.36 4.29
C ALA A 54 11.75 11.80 2.96
N ARG A 55 13.02 12.07 2.65
CA ARG A 55 13.70 11.49 1.48
C ARG A 55 13.84 9.97 1.56
N ALA A 56 14.28 9.44 2.71
CA ALA A 56 14.41 8.01 2.91
C ALA A 56 13.07 7.28 2.74
N VAL A 57 11.99 7.86 3.31
CA VAL A 57 10.64 7.32 3.18
C VAL A 57 10.11 7.45 1.75
N ALA A 58 10.44 8.52 1.02
CA ALA A 58 10.11 8.66 -0.40
C ALA A 58 10.78 7.58 -1.25
N VAL A 59 12.06 7.32 -1.05
CA VAL A 59 12.78 6.23 -1.74
C VAL A 59 12.16 4.87 -1.42
N GLY A 60 11.87 4.59 -0.15
CA GLY A 60 11.19 3.37 0.26
C GLY A 60 9.81 3.22 -0.38
N THR A 61 9.05 4.31 -0.47
CA THR A 61 7.73 4.33 -1.12
C THR A 61 7.81 4.05 -2.62
N ALA A 62 8.79 4.64 -3.30
CA ALA A 62 9.05 4.35 -4.71
C ALA A 62 9.43 2.88 -4.93
N ALA A 63 10.29 2.32 -4.07
CA ALA A 63 10.64 0.89 -4.12
C ALA A 63 9.41 0.00 -3.89
N VAL A 64 8.56 0.33 -2.91
CA VAL A 64 7.30 -0.39 -2.66
C VAL A 64 6.36 -0.34 -3.86
N ALA A 65 6.20 0.82 -4.49
CA ALA A 65 5.35 0.98 -5.67
C ALA A 65 5.84 0.16 -6.87
N THR A 66 7.15 0.19 -7.13
CA THR A 66 7.76 -0.61 -8.20
C THR A 66 7.61 -2.11 -7.90
N ALA A 67 7.90 -2.52 -6.66
CA ALA A 67 7.79 -3.91 -6.26
C ALA A 67 6.35 -4.43 -6.31
N SER A 68 5.34 -3.64 -5.94
CA SER A 68 3.94 -4.07 -6.03
C SER A 68 3.47 -4.24 -7.48
N ALA A 69 3.91 -3.37 -8.39
CA ALA A 69 3.61 -3.46 -9.82
C ALA A 69 4.30 -4.66 -10.50
N VAL A 70 5.55 -4.95 -10.13
CA VAL A 70 6.38 -5.97 -10.81
C VAL A 70 6.26 -7.35 -10.17
N LEU A 71 6.40 -7.45 -8.84
CA LEU A 71 6.48 -8.73 -8.14
C LEU A 71 5.11 -9.36 -7.88
N GLY A 72 4.06 -8.55 -7.75
CA GLY A 72 2.69 -9.05 -7.58
C GLY A 72 2.26 -10.03 -8.68
N PRO A 73 2.43 -9.66 -9.96
CA PRO A 73 2.22 -10.55 -11.10
C PRO A 73 3.16 -11.77 -11.18
N VAL A 74 4.46 -11.57 -10.94
CA VAL A 74 5.50 -12.59 -11.16
C VAL A 74 5.43 -13.69 -10.11
N LEU A 75 5.18 -13.34 -8.85
CA LEU A 75 5.06 -14.30 -7.75
C LEU A 75 3.63 -14.85 -7.62
N GLY A 76 2.72 -14.38 -8.47
CA GLY A 76 1.29 -14.62 -8.44
C GLY A 76 0.82 -15.81 -9.28
N ASN A 77 1.58 -16.90 -9.48
CA ASN A 77 1.00 -18.21 -9.82
C ASN A 77 2.01 -19.37 -9.89
N PRO A 78 1.81 -20.37 -9.03
CA PRO A 78 1.69 -21.74 -9.52
C PRO A 78 0.32 -22.28 -9.10
N ASP A 79 -0.62 -22.31 -10.05
CA ASP A 79 -1.87 -23.05 -9.92
C ASP A 79 -1.53 -24.55 -10.06
N PRO A 80 -1.99 -25.42 -9.14
CA PRO A 80 -1.82 -26.87 -9.25
C PRO A 80 -2.37 -27.46 -10.56
N ARG A 81 -3.25 -26.73 -11.26
CA ARG A 81 -3.87 -27.12 -12.54
C ARG A 81 -3.16 -26.57 -13.78
N GLY A 82 -1.97 -25.98 -13.63
CA GLY A 82 -1.14 -25.46 -14.74
C GLY A 82 -1.01 -23.93 -14.76
N PRO A 83 -0.08 -23.34 -15.54
CA PRO A 83 0.22 -21.91 -15.48
C PRO A 83 -0.95 -21.07 -16.01
N ARG A 84 -1.83 -20.59 -15.13
CA ARG A 84 -2.79 -19.55 -15.47
C ARG A 84 -2.04 -18.22 -15.65
N ARG A 85 -1.86 -17.81 -16.91
CA ARG A 85 -1.36 -16.46 -17.23
C ARG A 85 -2.23 -15.42 -16.53
N VAL A 86 -1.60 -14.51 -15.80
CA VAL A 86 -2.30 -13.37 -15.20
C VAL A 86 -2.97 -12.59 -16.35
N ARG A 87 -4.29 -12.40 -16.27
CA ARG A 87 -5.05 -11.74 -17.35
C ARG A 87 -4.52 -10.31 -17.55
N PRO A 88 -4.43 -9.79 -18.79
CA PRO A 88 -3.95 -8.43 -19.06
C PRO A 88 -4.68 -7.35 -18.25
N VAL A 89 -5.98 -7.51 -18.03
CA VAL A 89 -6.79 -6.61 -17.21
C VAL A 89 -6.32 -6.54 -15.75
N SER A 90 -5.87 -7.65 -15.18
CA SER A 90 -5.37 -7.72 -13.80
C SER A 90 -4.00 -7.04 -13.67
N LEU A 91 -3.15 -7.18 -14.69
CA LEU A 91 -1.87 -6.46 -14.77
C LEU A 91 -2.09 -4.96 -14.90
N ALA A 92 -2.94 -4.55 -15.84
CA ALA A 92 -3.28 -3.14 -16.05
C ALA A 92 -3.85 -2.50 -14.79
N LEU A 93 -4.77 -3.18 -14.10
CA LEU A 93 -5.34 -2.71 -12.84
C LEU A 93 -4.29 -2.67 -11.72
N SER A 94 -3.42 -3.67 -11.62
CA SER A 94 -2.33 -3.70 -10.65
C SER A 94 -1.40 -2.50 -10.81
N THR A 95 -0.98 -2.24 -12.04
CA THR A 95 -0.11 -1.11 -12.40
C THR A 95 -0.83 0.21 -12.14
N ALA A 96 -2.09 0.36 -12.57
CA ALA A 96 -2.87 1.58 -12.32
C ALA A 96 -2.98 1.90 -10.82
N MET A 97 -3.22 0.89 -9.99
CA MET A 97 -3.29 1.05 -8.54
C MET A 97 -1.92 1.38 -7.92
N ALA A 98 -0.84 0.76 -8.39
CA ALA A 98 0.52 1.09 -7.96
C ALA A 98 0.90 2.54 -8.35
N THR A 99 0.52 2.97 -9.56
CA THR A 99 0.72 4.34 -10.03
C THR A 99 -0.11 5.34 -9.22
N TRP A 100 -1.35 5.01 -8.88
CA TRP A 100 -2.18 5.84 -8.00
C TRP A 100 -1.52 5.99 -6.62
N TYR A 101 -1.12 4.87 -6.01
CA TYR A 101 -0.37 4.86 -4.75
C TYR A 101 0.88 5.74 -4.82
N ALA A 102 1.73 5.53 -5.84
CA ALA A 102 2.96 6.29 -6.00
C ALA A 102 2.69 7.78 -6.19
N ARG A 103 1.74 8.13 -7.05
CA ARG A 103 1.39 9.53 -7.35
C ARG A 103 1.00 10.28 -6.08
N ASP A 104 0.08 9.74 -5.29
CA ASP A 104 -0.48 10.47 -4.16
C ASP A 104 0.49 10.50 -2.97
N VAL A 105 1.11 9.36 -2.65
CA VAL A 105 1.99 9.23 -1.49
C VAL A 105 3.34 9.89 -1.74
N LEU A 106 3.98 9.62 -2.88
CA LEU A 106 5.32 10.14 -3.17
C LEU A 106 5.31 11.65 -3.31
N ARG A 107 4.28 12.24 -3.95
CA ARG A 107 4.16 13.70 -4.04
C ARG A 107 4.14 14.34 -2.66
N ALA A 108 3.33 13.83 -1.74
CA ALA A 108 3.24 14.40 -0.40
C ALA A 108 4.54 14.21 0.41
N GLN A 109 5.23 13.08 0.24
CA GLN A 109 6.53 12.84 0.87
C GLN A 109 7.65 13.72 0.30
N LEU A 110 7.64 13.97 -1.02
CA LEU A 110 8.56 14.90 -1.66
C LEU A 110 8.31 16.34 -1.21
N ASP A 111 7.06 16.73 -1.02
CA ASP A 111 6.73 18.04 -0.43
C ASP A 111 7.27 18.14 0.99
N ALA A 112 7.11 17.10 1.83
CA ALA A 112 7.70 17.07 3.17
C ALA A 112 9.23 17.05 3.16
N ALA A 113 9.86 16.51 2.10
CA ALA A 113 11.31 16.57 1.94
C ALA A 113 11.80 17.99 1.61
N ARG A 114 11.02 18.76 0.86
CA ARG A 114 11.32 20.17 0.55
C ARG A 114 11.03 21.09 1.74
N THR A 115 9.90 20.85 2.42
CA THR A 115 9.41 21.68 3.52
C THR A 115 8.98 20.78 4.68
N PRO A 116 9.89 20.43 5.61
CA PRO A 116 9.62 19.46 6.67
C PRO A 116 8.87 20.06 7.88
N ASP A 117 7.95 21.00 7.66
CA ASP A 117 7.11 21.57 8.73
C ASP A 117 6.01 20.59 9.19
N ALA A 118 5.41 20.87 10.36
CA ALA A 118 4.42 19.98 10.98
C ALA A 118 3.17 19.75 10.12
N ALA A 119 2.67 20.78 9.42
CA ALA A 119 1.47 20.69 8.61
C ALA A 119 1.73 19.85 7.34
N THR A 120 2.87 20.07 6.69
CA THR A 120 3.30 19.31 5.51
C THR A 120 3.54 17.85 5.85
N VAL A 121 4.22 17.56 6.96
CA VAL A 121 4.45 16.19 7.44
C VAL A 121 3.13 15.51 7.80
N ARG A 122 2.23 16.19 8.51
CA ARG A 122 0.89 15.65 8.83
C ARG A 122 0.06 15.34 7.59
N ARG A 123 0.11 16.21 6.57
CA ARG A 123 -0.51 15.93 5.27
C ARG A 123 0.13 14.71 4.62
N ALA A 124 1.45 14.59 4.63
CA ALA A 124 2.17 13.45 4.08
C ALA A 124 1.83 12.14 4.78
N THR A 125 1.78 12.11 6.12
CA THR A 125 1.31 10.94 6.87
C THR A 125 -0.12 10.58 6.49
N GLY A 126 -1.01 11.57 6.45
CA GLY A 126 -2.40 11.37 6.05
C GLY A 126 -2.54 10.81 4.64
N GLN A 127 -1.70 11.22 3.68
CA GLN A 127 -1.68 10.62 2.35
C GLN A 127 -1.12 9.19 2.38
N GLY A 128 -0.09 8.94 3.20
CA GLY A 128 0.41 7.58 3.46
C GLY A 128 -0.69 6.64 3.94
N ILE A 129 -1.47 7.03 4.95
CA ILE A 129 -2.61 6.24 5.47
C ILE A 129 -3.62 5.92 4.36
N ARG A 130 -3.97 6.90 3.51
CA ARG A 130 -4.91 6.70 2.40
C ARG A 130 -4.32 5.86 1.27
N GLY A 131 -2.99 5.90 1.09
CA GLY A 131 -2.25 5.12 0.12
C GLY A 131 -2.30 3.61 0.36
N PHE A 132 -2.72 3.16 1.54
CA PHE A 132 -2.84 1.75 1.85
C PHE A 132 -3.81 1.01 0.92
N VAL A 133 -4.94 1.63 0.58
CA VAL A 133 -5.96 1.04 -0.30
C VAL A 133 -5.43 0.77 -1.71
N PRO A 134 -4.88 1.75 -2.45
CA PRO A 134 -4.31 1.47 -3.77
C PRO A 134 -3.10 0.52 -3.71
N LEU A 135 -2.29 0.54 -2.65
CA LEU A 135 -1.22 -0.45 -2.48
C LEU A 135 -1.78 -1.88 -2.38
N GLN A 136 -2.79 -2.10 -1.54
CA GLN A 136 -3.44 -3.41 -1.41
C GLN A 136 -4.17 -3.81 -2.70
N GLY A 137 -4.85 -2.86 -3.34
CA GLY A 137 -5.52 -3.07 -4.63
C GLY A 137 -4.55 -3.55 -5.70
N SER A 138 -3.35 -2.96 -5.76
CA SER A 138 -2.27 -3.40 -6.65
C SER A 138 -1.89 -4.85 -6.39
N LEU A 139 -1.58 -5.21 -5.13
CA LEU A 139 -1.16 -6.56 -4.75
C LEU A 139 -2.25 -7.62 -4.99
N VAL A 140 -3.52 -7.26 -4.80
CA VAL A 140 -4.67 -8.15 -5.04
C VAL A 140 -4.93 -8.33 -6.54
N ALA A 141 -4.87 -7.25 -7.32
CA ALA A 141 -4.99 -7.31 -8.77
C ALA A 141 -3.83 -8.11 -9.39
N GLY A 142 -2.59 -7.91 -8.94
CA GLY A 142 -1.41 -8.65 -9.39
C GLY A 142 -1.53 -10.16 -9.19
N ARG A 143 -2.31 -10.61 -8.20
CA ARG A 143 -2.66 -12.03 -7.99
C ARG A 143 -3.84 -12.53 -8.82
N GLY A 144 -4.29 -11.77 -9.81
CA GLY A 144 -5.37 -12.18 -10.70
C GLY A 144 -6.78 -12.02 -10.11
N ARG A 145 -6.97 -11.19 -9.07
CA ARG A 145 -8.29 -10.95 -8.44
C ARG A 145 -8.79 -9.51 -8.67
N PRO A 146 -9.07 -9.09 -9.93
CA PRO A 146 -9.37 -7.69 -10.25
C PRO A 146 -10.67 -7.19 -9.60
N MET A 147 -11.69 -8.03 -9.48
CA MET A 147 -12.95 -7.63 -8.83
C MET A 147 -12.77 -7.33 -7.33
N ALA A 148 -11.92 -8.10 -6.64
CA ALA A 148 -11.59 -7.83 -5.25
C ALA A 148 -10.80 -6.52 -5.11
N ALA A 149 -9.88 -6.24 -6.03
CA ALA A 149 -9.15 -4.97 -6.06
C ALA A 149 -10.07 -3.77 -6.34
N LEU A 150 -11.05 -3.90 -7.23
CA LEU A 150 -12.08 -2.88 -7.46
C LEU A 150 -12.97 -2.67 -6.22
N GLY A 151 -13.33 -3.75 -5.53
CA GLY A 151 -14.04 -3.67 -4.24
C GLY A 151 -13.26 -2.89 -3.19
N LEU A 152 -11.94 -3.11 -3.09
CA LEU A 152 -11.07 -2.31 -2.22
C LEU A 152 -11.08 -0.83 -2.64
N ALA A 153 -10.94 -0.51 -3.92
CA ALA A 153 -10.98 0.87 -4.40
C ALA A 153 -12.33 1.55 -4.09
N ALA A 154 -13.45 0.83 -4.26
CA ALA A 154 -14.79 1.32 -3.97
C ALA A 154 -15.04 1.56 -2.47
N SER A 155 -14.31 0.88 -1.58
CA SER A 155 -14.43 1.10 -0.13
C SER A 155 -14.09 2.53 0.30
N VAL A 156 -13.26 3.25 -0.46
CA VAL A 156 -12.86 4.64 -0.14
C VAL A 156 -14.02 5.62 -0.25
N PRO A 157 -14.69 5.77 -1.41
CA PRO A 157 -15.85 6.67 -1.52
C PRO A 157 -17.03 6.21 -0.66
N LEU A 158 -17.27 4.89 -0.55
CA LEU A 158 -18.33 4.35 0.32
C LEU A 158 -18.08 4.67 1.79
N GLY A 159 -16.84 4.49 2.26
CA GLY A 159 -16.44 4.85 3.61
C GLY A 159 -16.61 6.35 3.88
N ARG A 160 -16.29 7.23 2.92
CA ARG A 160 -16.55 8.67 3.06
C ARG A 160 -18.03 8.98 3.16
N LEU A 161 -18.86 8.34 2.34
CA LEU A 161 -20.32 8.53 2.38
C LEU A 161 -20.91 8.05 3.70
N ALA A 162 -20.46 6.90 4.20
CA ALA A 162 -20.86 6.35 5.49
C ALA A 162 -20.42 7.26 6.65
N MET A 163 -19.18 7.75 6.64
CA MET A 163 -18.70 8.68 7.68
C MET A 163 -19.51 9.98 7.72
N ARG A 164 -19.92 10.51 6.56
CA ARG A 164 -20.82 11.69 6.50
C ARG A 164 -22.19 11.45 7.13
N ARG A 165 -22.63 10.21 7.26
CA ARG A 165 -23.91 9.85 7.90
C ARG A 165 -23.79 9.67 9.41
N VAL A 166 -22.59 9.37 9.91
CA VAL A 166 -22.34 9.07 11.34
C VAL A 166 -21.67 10.25 12.05
N SER A 167 -20.87 11.06 11.34
CA SER A 167 -20.37 12.34 11.86
C SER A 167 -21.46 13.41 11.69
N ALA A 168 -22.17 13.71 12.76
CA ALA A 168 -23.10 14.84 12.87
C ALA A 168 -22.39 16.18 13.15
N THR A 169 -21.21 16.38 12.56
CA THR A 169 -20.40 17.60 12.66
C THR A 169 -20.05 18.08 11.26
#